data_AF-A0A971BK85-F1
#
_entry.id   AF-A0A971BK85-F1
#
_cell.length_a   1.000
_cell.length_b   1.000
_cell.length_c   1.000
_cell.angle_alpha   90.00
_cell.angle_beta   90.00
_cell.angle_gamma   90.00
#
_symmetry.space_group_name_H-M   'P 1'
#
loop_
_entity.id
_entity.type
_entity.pdbx_description
1 polymer ?
#
loop_
_entity_poly.entity_id
_entity_poly.type
_entity_poly.pdbx_seq_one_letter_code
_entity_poly.pdbx_strand_id
1 'polypeptide(L)'
;MLKLRRNITAARIFQILFYALGFPLIVHLVLVSSGPLIDNGLVNSGEQQLIGTINYYTGPAVMGIYYGLAIWAIFIVGQLLLKLLVRKNRWTRTAIAVVLAAIIIVGPILYIDFLKKPEYDQLQASFTERGIEVQTWGKSASKFGEFTEDNQADIDAFMRTYNIQKFNGKNYSTMNSDGSLSIENKEDAAWYSPNGMYADGYVFSFKQANKVLKDYYSNKAAYEAEGKNIEIELQQELEQLESNPSSDWNKYKNGASESSFSMEDFSYITDSDEYEAAYGEDGSARKYYLTEERLAQVLSVLGRELGENESIGSLLPAIGSFIDLGELDIMSLLNEDLSLEILVDVVNGLGLGGTLRQLIDPESTETEIDEAFVFGLLANFSSYQSPMTYPVFYFIEDEGLRDFAYANYYAKIHGAKIGSVLVGTGESPKVGHITMDASGVPAPSQEEVLATLDEFEAFETISQKFYPLFALRENLVKFGAFATLCVFAAYALTIYIDKQYSKLTLKAGVK
;
A
#
# COMPACT_ATOMS: atom_id res chain seq x y z
N MET A 1 -15.45 -21.79 61.73
CA MET A 1 -14.44 -21.02 60.97
C MET A 1 -14.44 -21.33 59.46
N LEU A 2 -14.56 -22.59 59.03
CA LEU A 2 -14.50 -23.01 57.61
C LEU A 2 -15.52 -22.28 56.69
N LYS A 3 -16.79 -22.21 57.10
CA LYS A 3 -17.87 -21.53 56.34
C LYS A 3 -17.59 -20.03 56.12
N LEU A 4 -16.98 -19.38 57.12
CA LEU A 4 -16.66 -17.94 57.08
C LEU A 4 -15.50 -17.67 56.11
N ARG A 5 -14.46 -18.53 56.12
CA ARG A 5 -13.35 -18.48 55.15
C ARG A 5 -13.84 -18.73 53.72
N ARG A 6 -14.69 -19.74 53.50
CA ARG A 6 -15.28 -20.04 52.18
C ARG A 6 -16.07 -18.85 51.62
N ASN A 7 -16.88 -18.20 52.45
CA ASN A 7 -17.67 -17.03 52.03
C ASN A 7 -16.79 -15.83 51.64
N ILE A 8 -15.64 -15.64 52.30
CA ILE A 8 -14.68 -14.60 51.95
C ILE A 8 -14.00 -14.90 50.62
N THR A 9 -13.56 -16.15 50.41
CA THR A 9 -12.96 -16.57 49.14
C THR A 9 -13.93 -16.36 47.98
N ALA A 10 -15.18 -16.80 48.13
CA ALA A 10 -16.21 -16.61 47.11
C ALA A 10 -16.45 -15.11 46.83
N ALA A 11 -16.57 -14.27 47.86
CA ALA A 11 -16.76 -12.83 47.69
C ALA A 11 -15.57 -12.16 46.98
N ARG A 12 -14.33 -12.61 47.22
CA ARG A 12 -13.14 -12.12 46.51
C ARG A 12 -13.17 -12.49 45.03
N ILE A 13 -13.57 -13.72 44.70
CA ILE A 13 -13.71 -14.16 43.31
C ILE A 13 -14.73 -13.27 42.60
N PHE A 14 -15.92 -13.06 43.19
CA PHE A 14 -16.93 -12.16 42.60
C PHE A 14 -16.45 -10.71 42.51
N GLN A 15 -15.68 -10.21 43.49
CA GLN A 15 -15.13 -8.85 43.42
C GLN A 15 -14.19 -8.69 42.22
N ILE A 16 -13.30 -9.67 41.99
CA ILE A 16 -12.37 -9.65 40.85
C ILE A 16 -13.15 -9.75 39.55
N LEU A 17 -14.15 -10.63 39.47
CA LEU A 17 -15.02 -10.76 38.30
C LEU A 17 -15.74 -9.45 37.98
N PHE A 18 -16.38 -8.81 38.96
CA PHE A 18 -17.05 -7.53 38.73
C PHE A 18 -16.07 -6.41 38.37
N TYR A 19 -14.85 -6.41 38.90
CA TYR A 19 -13.84 -5.45 38.46
C TYR A 19 -13.45 -5.67 36.99
N ALA A 20 -13.25 -6.93 36.58
CA ALA A 20 -12.94 -7.30 35.20
C ALA A 20 -14.08 -6.96 34.23
N LEU A 21 -15.33 -7.18 34.64
CA LEU A 21 -16.55 -6.86 33.87
C LEU A 21 -16.86 -5.36 33.80
N GLY A 22 -16.07 -4.51 34.45
CA GLY A 22 -16.19 -3.05 34.39
C GLY A 22 -15.41 -2.44 33.21
N PHE A 23 -14.53 -1.47 33.52
CA PHE A 23 -13.67 -0.81 32.52
C PHE A 23 -12.79 -1.75 31.69
N PRO A 24 -12.17 -2.83 32.23
CA PRO A 24 -11.36 -3.74 31.43
C PRO A 24 -12.16 -4.40 30.30
N LEU A 25 -13.40 -4.82 30.57
CA LEU A 25 -14.29 -5.38 29.55
C LEU A 25 -14.62 -4.35 28.46
N ILE A 26 -14.89 -3.08 28.83
CA ILE A 26 -15.14 -2.03 27.84
C ILE A 26 -13.95 -1.89 26.89
N VAL A 27 -12.71 -1.83 27.41
CA VAL A 27 -11.51 -1.74 26.57
C VAL A 27 -11.41 -2.94 25.63
N HIS A 28 -11.67 -4.15 26.13
CA HIS A 28 -11.67 -5.35 25.30
C HIS A 28 -12.74 -5.32 24.20
N LEU A 29 -13.95 -4.83 24.50
CA LEU A 29 -15.01 -4.71 23.50
C LEU A 29 -14.72 -3.63 22.45
N VAL A 30 -14.05 -2.53 22.85
CA VAL A 30 -13.55 -1.53 21.91
C VAL A 30 -12.50 -2.16 20.98
N LEU A 31 -11.56 -2.96 21.50
CA LEU A 31 -10.61 -3.70 20.68
C LEU A 31 -11.30 -4.60 19.65
N VAL A 32 -12.32 -5.36 20.07
CA VAL A 32 -13.09 -6.22 19.16
C VAL A 32 -13.82 -5.40 18.09
N SER A 33 -14.45 -4.29 18.49
CA SER A 33 -15.19 -3.40 17.57
C SER A 33 -14.28 -2.63 16.61
N SER A 34 -13.02 -2.41 17.00
CA SER A 34 -11.98 -1.83 16.16
C SER A 34 -11.35 -2.83 15.19
N GLY A 35 -11.63 -4.14 15.32
CA GLY A 35 -11.07 -5.19 14.45
C GLY A 35 -11.18 -4.88 12.96
N PRO A 36 -12.39 -4.59 12.43
CA PRO A 36 -12.56 -4.22 11.02
C PRO A 36 -11.73 -3.01 10.58
N LEU A 37 -11.51 -2.04 11.48
CA LEU A 37 -10.68 -0.85 11.18
C LEU A 37 -9.19 -1.18 11.13
N ILE A 38 -8.75 -2.13 11.95
CA ILE A 38 -7.37 -2.60 12.00
C ILE A 38 -7.05 -3.45 10.76
N ASP A 39 -8.02 -4.22 10.28
CA ASP A 39 -7.84 -5.09 9.12
C ASP A 39 -8.04 -4.35 7.78
N ASN A 40 -8.52 -3.09 7.80
CA ASN A 40 -8.79 -2.30 6.60
C ASN A 40 -7.52 -1.60 6.07
N GLY A 41 -7.23 -1.80 4.78
CA GLY A 41 -6.01 -1.30 4.12
C GLY A 41 -5.91 0.22 3.96
N LEU A 42 -7.02 0.97 4.06
CA LEU A 42 -7.01 2.45 4.08
C LEU A 42 -6.76 3.02 5.47
N VAL A 43 -7.24 2.32 6.51
CA VAL A 43 -7.22 2.83 7.89
C VAL A 43 -5.96 2.37 8.63
N ASN A 44 -5.39 1.24 8.21
CA ASN A 44 -4.17 0.67 8.76
C ASN A 44 -2.95 0.98 7.87
N SER A 45 -2.29 2.10 8.14
CA SER A 45 -1.03 2.50 7.49
C SER A 45 0.24 2.02 8.23
N GLY A 46 0.14 1.03 9.13
CA GLY A 46 1.27 0.56 9.94
C GLY A 46 1.88 -0.76 9.46
N GLU A 47 3.21 -0.91 9.60
CA GLU A 47 3.92 -2.18 9.42
C GLU A 47 3.29 -3.31 10.26
N GLN A 48 2.88 -4.40 9.62
CA GLN A 48 2.62 -5.66 10.31
C GLN A 48 3.94 -6.41 10.51
N GLN A 49 4.61 -6.19 11.65
CA GLN A 49 5.74 -7.03 12.03
C GLN A 49 5.26 -8.28 12.78
N LEU A 50 5.45 -9.46 12.18
CA LEU A 50 5.28 -10.74 12.87
C LEU A 50 6.37 -10.90 13.95
N ILE A 51 5.97 -11.21 15.19
CA ILE A 51 6.42 -12.36 16.04
C ILE A 51 5.93 -12.17 17.50
N GLY A 52 5.39 -13.24 18.11
CA GLY A 52 5.53 -13.50 19.56
C GLY A 52 4.83 -12.57 20.56
N THR A 53 3.53 -12.84 20.80
CA THR A 53 2.76 -12.55 22.03
C THR A 53 2.42 -11.11 22.45
N ILE A 54 2.93 -10.03 21.86
CA ILE A 54 2.38 -8.66 22.09
C ILE A 54 2.54 -7.81 20.80
N ASN A 55 1.46 -7.65 20.03
CA ASN A 55 1.43 -6.71 18.91
C ASN A 55 1.15 -5.29 19.45
N TYR A 56 1.99 -4.32 19.13
CA TYR A 56 1.62 -2.91 19.20
C TYR A 56 1.10 -2.48 17.84
N TYR A 57 -0.20 -2.21 17.75
CA TYR A 57 -0.76 -1.56 16.58
C TYR A 57 -0.42 -0.07 16.66
N THR A 58 0.14 0.49 15.58
CA THR A 58 0.39 1.93 15.44
C THR A 58 -0.48 2.44 14.31
N GLY A 59 -1.27 3.49 14.56
CA GLY A 59 -2.10 4.11 13.54
C GLY A 59 -3.43 4.66 14.06
N PRO A 60 -4.18 5.40 13.21
CA PRO A 60 -5.45 6.01 13.59
C PRO A 60 -6.49 4.98 14.06
N ALA A 61 -6.51 3.79 13.44
CA ALA A 61 -7.46 2.69 13.72
C ALA A 61 -7.55 2.30 15.21
N VAL A 62 -6.44 2.39 15.95
CA VAL A 62 -6.35 1.94 17.35
C VAL A 62 -6.51 3.05 18.38
N MET A 63 -6.73 4.29 17.94
CA MET A 63 -6.90 5.43 18.84
C MET A 63 -8.08 5.25 19.81
N GLY A 64 -9.15 4.58 19.38
CA GLY A 64 -10.28 4.22 20.24
C GLY A 64 -9.86 3.36 21.45
N ILE A 65 -8.94 2.42 21.24
CA ILE A 65 -8.40 1.55 22.29
C ILE A 65 -7.55 2.36 23.26
N TYR A 66 -6.67 3.23 22.75
CA TYR A 66 -5.86 4.11 23.60
C TYR A 66 -6.71 5.06 24.44
N TYR A 67 -7.78 5.62 23.88
CA TYR A 67 -8.75 6.42 24.65
C TYR A 67 -9.46 5.58 25.70
N GLY A 68 -9.87 4.35 25.38
CA GLY A 68 -10.43 3.41 26.37
C GLY A 68 -9.47 3.11 27.53
N LEU A 69 -8.19 2.86 27.22
CA LEU A 69 -7.14 2.66 28.21
C LEU A 69 -6.90 3.91 29.07
N ALA A 70 -6.89 5.10 28.46
CA ALA A 70 -6.74 6.37 29.18
C ALA A 70 -7.91 6.60 30.15
N ILE A 71 -9.15 6.37 29.71
CA ILE A 71 -10.36 6.42 30.55
C ILE A 71 -10.22 5.48 31.75
N TRP A 72 -9.76 4.25 31.52
CA TRP A 72 -9.55 3.28 32.59
C TRP A 72 -8.45 3.72 33.56
N ALA A 73 -7.33 4.25 33.05
CA ALA A 73 -6.24 4.78 33.87
C ALA A 73 -6.70 5.95 34.76
N ILE A 74 -7.45 6.90 34.19
CA ILE A 74 -8.04 8.04 34.92
C ILE A 74 -8.93 7.52 36.06
N PHE A 75 -9.74 6.49 35.80
CA PHE A 75 -10.56 5.89 36.84
C PHE A 75 -9.72 5.26 37.96
N ILE A 76 -8.66 4.50 37.63
CA ILE A 76 -7.75 3.92 38.64
C ILE A 76 -7.12 5.01 39.51
N VAL A 77 -6.61 6.08 38.89
CA VAL A 77 -6.03 7.22 39.62
C VAL A 77 -7.07 7.86 40.54
N GLY A 78 -8.29 8.08 40.04
CA GLY A 78 -9.40 8.60 40.83
C GLY A 78 -9.73 7.71 42.04
N GLN A 79 -9.77 6.38 41.86
CA GLN A 79 -9.98 5.44 42.96
C GLN A 79 -8.88 5.51 44.04
N LEU A 80 -7.61 5.65 43.62
CA LEU A 80 -6.48 5.79 44.53
C LEU A 80 -6.59 7.09 45.34
N LEU A 81 -6.90 8.21 44.69
CA LEU A 81 -7.12 9.50 45.36
C LEU A 81 -8.29 9.43 46.35
N LEU A 82 -9.41 8.80 45.97
CA LEU A 82 -10.55 8.60 46.86
C LEU A 82 -10.20 7.78 48.09
N LYS A 83 -9.34 6.76 47.96
CA LYS A 83 -8.85 5.98 49.10
C LYS A 83 -7.99 6.82 50.04
N LEU A 84 -7.21 7.78 49.51
CA LEU A 84 -6.37 8.67 50.30
C LEU A 84 -7.19 9.74 51.04
N LEU A 85 -8.18 10.33 50.37
CA LEU A 85 -9.00 11.43 50.88
C LEU A 85 -10.14 10.95 51.81
N VAL A 86 -10.85 9.89 51.44
CA VAL A 86 -12.01 9.37 52.19
C VAL A 86 -11.65 8.05 52.88
N ARG A 87 -10.89 8.15 53.97
CA ARG A 87 -10.33 6.97 54.67
C ARG A 87 -11.35 6.20 55.51
N LYS A 88 -12.24 6.90 56.22
CA LYS A 88 -13.10 6.30 57.25
C LYS A 88 -14.46 5.82 56.71
N ASN A 89 -15.12 6.61 55.86
CA ASN A 89 -16.47 6.27 55.39
C ASN A 89 -16.45 5.52 54.05
N ARG A 90 -16.55 4.19 54.14
CA ARG A 90 -16.43 3.29 52.99
C ARG A 90 -17.62 3.38 52.04
N TRP A 91 -18.84 3.58 52.55
CA TRP A 91 -20.03 3.75 51.72
C TRP A 91 -20.01 5.08 50.96
N THR A 92 -19.53 6.16 51.59
CA THR A 92 -19.30 7.44 50.89
C THR A 92 -18.27 7.28 49.77
N ARG A 93 -17.17 6.56 50.03
CA ARG A 93 -16.16 6.26 48.98
C ARG A 93 -16.77 5.47 47.82
N THR A 94 -17.61 4.47 48.11
CA THR A 94 -18.33 3.72 47.08
C THR A 94 -19.25 4.61 46.27
N ALA A 95 -20.07 5.45 46.92
CA ALA A 95 -20.98 6.36 46.23
C ALA A 95 -20.22 7.32 45.30
N ILE A 96 -19.13 7.94 45.78
CA ILE A 96 -18.31 8.84 44.96
C ILE A 96 -17.65 8.07 43.81
N ALA A 97 -17.14 6.86 44.04
CA ALA A 97 -16.52 6.06 42.97
C ALA A 97 -17.52 5.67 41.87
N VAL A 98 -18.78 5.40 42.23
CA VAL A 98 -19.86 5.11 41.27
C VAL A 98 -20.23 6.35 40.47
N VAL A 99 -20.37 7.50 41.12
CA VAL A 99 -20.62 8.78 40.45
C VAL A 99 -19.46 9.13 39.51
N LEU A 100 -18.23 8.94 39.97
CA LEU A 100 -17.02 9.15 39.16
C LEU A 100 -17.02 8.22 37.93
N ALA A 101 -17.34 6.94 38.10
CA ALA A 101 -17.45 5.98 36.99
C ALA A 101 -18.50 6.44 35.97
N ALA A 102 -19.68 6.87 36.43
CA ALA A 102 -20.74 7.38 35.56
C ALA A 102 -20.28 8.63 34.78
N ILE A 103 -19.61 9.58 35.44
CA ILE A 103 -19.07 10.79 34.79
C ILE A 103 -18.00 10.43 33.75
N ILE A 104 -17.07 9.54 34.10
CA ILE A 104 -15.99 9.09 33.21
C ILE A 104 -16.52 8.34 31.99
N ILE A 105 -17.68 7.70 32.08
CA ILE A 105 -18.34 7.01 30.96
C ILE A 105 -19.15 8.00 30.12
N VAL A 106 -19.95 8.86 30.75
CA VAL A 106 -20.83 9.82 30.05
C VAL A 106 -20.04 10.95 29.40
N GLY A 107 -18.97 11.44 30.05
CA GLY A 107 -18.16 12.56 29.55
C GLY A 107 -17.62 12.35 28.14
N PRO A 108 -16.93 11.24 27.83
CA PRO A 108 -16.48 10.92 26.47
C PRO A 108 -17.61 10.80 25.45
N ILE A 109 -18.77 10.24 25.83
CA ILE A 109 -19.94 10.17 24.94
C ILE A 109 -20.39 11.58 24.54
N LEU A 110 -20.52 12.48 25.53
CA LEU A 110 -20.88 13.88 25.28
C LEU A 110 -19.82 14.60 24.43
N TYR A 111 -18.54 14.35 24.69
CA TYR A 111 -17.45 14.92 23.88
C TYR A 111 -17.60 14.50 22.41
N ILE A 112 -17.79 13.22 22.15
CA ILE A 112 -17.92 12.70 20.78
C ILE A 112 -19.18 13.26 20.11
N ASP A 113 -20.34 13.20 20.78
CA ASP A 113 -21.61 13.61 20.17
C ASP A 113 -21.79 15.12 19.96
N PHE A 114 -21.21 15.95 20.84
CA PHE A 114 -21.42 17.40 20.79
C PHE A 114 -20.23 18.16 20.21
N LEU A 115 -19.00 17.71 20.45
CA LEU A 115 -17.80 18.45 20.02
C LEU A 115 -17.21 17.90 18.73
N LYS A 116 -17.34 16.60 18.45
CA LYS A 116 -16.81 16.00 17.21
C LYS A 116 -17.82 15.98 16.07
N LYS A 117 -19.12 16.01 16.36
CA LYS A 117 -20.16 16.10 15.34
C LYS A 117 -20.03 17.32 14.41
N PRO A 118 -19.79 18.55 14.88
CA PRO A 118 -19.66 19.70 13.98
C PRO A 118 -18.48 19.56 13.01
N GLU A 119 -17.37 19.00 13.49
CA GLU A 119 -16.18 18.73 12.66
C GLU A 119 -16.47 17.67 11.60
N TYR A 120 -17.25 16.64 11.94
CA TYR A 120 -17.71 15.64 10.98
C TYR A 120 -18.64 16.25 9.93
N ASP A 121 -19.64 17.02 10.36
CA ASP A 121 -20.63 17.63 9.45
C ASP A 121 -19.93 18.59 8.46
N GLN A 122 -18.87 19.29 8.88
CA GLN A 122 -18.04 20.11 7.99
C GLN A 122 -17.29 19.27 6.95
N LEU A 123 -16.64 18.17 7.36
CA LEU A 123 -15.99 17.27 6.41
C LEU A 123 -17.01 16.68 5.43
N GLN A 124 -18.14 16.19 5.93
CA GLN A 124 -19.23 15.66 5.12
C GLN A 124 -19.67 16.69 4.06
N ALA A 125 -19.87 17.94 4.46
CA ALA A 125 -20.25 19.02 3.54
C ALA A 125 -19.20 19.23 2.45
N SER A 126 -17.91 19.27 2.80
CA SER A 126 -16.82 19.45 1.82
C SER A 126 -16.73 18.33 0.77
N PHE A 127 -17.03 17.09 1.15
CA PHE A 127 -17.10 15.97 0.20
C PHE A 127 -18.38 16.01 -0.63
N THR A 128 -19.51 16.39 -0.02
CA THR A 128 -20.80 16.52 -0.72
C THR A 128 -20.75 17.65 -1.77
N GLU A 129 -20.06 18.75 -1.48
CA GLU A 129 -19.81 19.84 -2.44
C GLU A 129 -18.98 19.37 -3.65
N ARG A 130 -18.12 18.36 -3.46
CA ARG A 130 -17.40 17.66 -4.55
C ARG A 130 -18.23 16.57 -5.25
N GLY A 131 -19.49 16.38 -4.85
CA GLY A 131 -20.38 15.35 -5.43
C GLY A 131 -20.24 13.95 -4.83
N ILE A 132 -19.46 13.79 -3.75
CA ILE A 132 -19.19 12.50 -3.11
C ILE A 132 -20.24 12.25 -2.01
N GLU A 133 -20.96 11.12 -2.08
CA GLU A 133 -22.00 10.80 -1.10
C GLU A 133 -21.40 10.28 0.22
N VAL A 134 -21.27 11.17 1.19
CA VAL A 134 -20.86 10.81 2.55
C VAL A 134 -22.09 10.67 3.46
N GLN A 135 -22.14 9.58 4.22
CA GLN A 135 -23.24 9.28 5.14
C GLN A 135 -23.33 10.31 6.30
N THR A 136 -24.51 10.44 6.90
CA THR A 136 -24.68 11.36 8.04
C THR A 136 -24.06 10.82 9.33
N TRP A 137 -23.67 11.72 10.25
CA TRP A 137 -23.10 11.37 11.56
C TRP A 137 -23.86 10.25 12.26
N GLY A 138 -25.19 10.35 12.35
CA GLY A 138 -26.02 9.38 13.06
C GLY A 138 -25.93 7.97 12.46
N LYS A 139 -25.91 7.89 11.12
CA LYS A 139 -25.78 6.62 10.41
C LYS A 139 -24.37 6.05 10.60
N SER A 140 -23.32 6.84 10.38
CA SER A 140 -21.92 6.41 10.57
C SER A 140 -21.62 5.99 12.01
N ALA A 141 -22.08 6.73 13.01
CA ALA A 141 -21.87 6.38 14.42
C ALA A 141 -22.56 5.05 14.82
N SER A 142 -23.56 4.60 14.06
CA SER A 142 -24.32 3.37 14.34
C SER A 142 -23.90 2.17 13.47
N LYS A 143 -23.34 2.42 12.29
CA LYS A 143 -23.08 1.42 11.24
C LYS A 143 -21.65 1.49 10.70
N PHE A 144 -20.71 2.09 11.42
CA PHE A 144 -19.32 2.22 10.95
C PHE A 144 -18.68 0.87 10.60
N GLY A 145 -19.02 -0.20 11.34
CA GLY A 145 -18.56 -1.56 11.04
C GLY A 145 -19.04 -2.07 9.69
N GLU A 146 -20.35 -1.94 9.41
CA GLU A 146 -20.93 -2.29 8.10
C GLU A 146 -20.26 -1.47 6.98
N PHE A 147 -20.10 -0.16 7.16
CA PHE A 147 -19.45 0.68 6.16
C PHE A 147 -17.99 0.32 5.94
N THR A 148 -17.27 -0.13 6.97
CA THR A 148 -15.89 -0.58 6.84
C THR A 148 -15.80 -1.89 6.08
N GLU A 149 -16.74 -2.81 6.29
CA GLU A 149 -16.82 -4.07 5.53
C GLU A 149 -17.19 -3.83 4.07
N ASP A 150 -18.18 -2.99 3.79
CA ASP A 150 -18.60 -2.62 2.42
C ASP A 150 -17.43 -1.98 1.67
N ASN A 151 -16.77 -0.98 2.27
CA ASN A 151 -15.60 -0.33 1.66
C ASN A 151 -14.44 -1.30 1.46
N GLN A 152 -14.22 -2.25 2.38
CA GLN A 152 -13.18 -3.27 2.17
C GLN A 152 -13.49 -4.15 0.96
N ALA A 153 -14.76 -4.49 0.71
CA ALA A 153 -15.14 -5.24 -0.48
C ALA A 153 -14.87 -4.44 -1.76
N ASP A 154 -15.14 -3.14 -1.76
CA ASP A 154 -14.88 -2.24 -2.88
C ASP A 154 -13.38 -2.05 -3.13
N ILE A 155 -12.59 -1.86 -2.07
CA ILE A 155 -11.12 -1.84 -2.14
C ILE A 155 -10.62 -3.17 -2.71
N ASP A 156 -11.10 -4.30 -2.22
CA ASP A 156 -10.69 -5.61 -2.71
C ASP A 156 -11.05 -5.79 -4.18
N ALA A 157 -12.22 -5.32 -4.62
CA ALA A 157 -12.63 -5.37 -6.03
C ALA A 157 -11.74 -4.49 -6.91
N PHE A 158 -11.44 -3.27 -6.46
CA PHE A 158 -10.52 -2.35 -7.14
C PHE A 158 -9.11 -2.96 -7.24
N MET A 159 -8.59 -3.48 -6.13
CA MET A 159 -7.29 -4.12 -6.09
C MET A 159 -7.22 -5.34 -7.02
N ARG A 160 -8.33 -6.05 -7.20
CA ARG A 160 -8.49 -7.19 -8.13
C ARG A 160 -8.39 -6.72 -9.57
N THR A 161 -9.12 -5.66 -9.90
CA THR A 161 -9.18 -5.03 -11.22
C THR A 161 -7.78 -4.64 -11.70
N TYR A 162 -6.98 -4.10 -10.80
CA TYR A 162 -5.61 -3.65 -11.07
C TYR A 162 -4.53 -4.63 -10.59
N ASN A 163 -4.85 -5.89 -10.31
CA ASN A 163 -3.90 -6.93 -9.90
C ASN A 163 -2.86 -6.50 -8.83
N ILE A 164 -3.30 -5.72 -7.85
CA ILE A 164 -2.47 -5.22 -6.74
C ILE A 164 -2.73 -6.01 -5.43
N GLN A 165 -3.74 -6.89 -5.39
CA GLN A 165 -4.14 -7.66 -4.19
C GLN A 165 -3.04 -8.49 -3.54
N LYS A 166 -2.10 -9.00 -4.33
CA LYS A 166 -1.04 -9.90 -3.83
C LYS A 166 0.11 -9.12 -3.18
N PHE A 167 0.08 -7.80 -3.26
CA PHE A 167 1.21 -6.95 -2.93
C PHE A 167 0.78 -5.92 -1.90
N ASN A 168 0.92 -6.29 -0.63
CA ASN A 168 0.83 -5.33 0.48
C ASN A 168 2.11 -4.49 0.45
N GLY A 169 2.12 -3.40 -0.33
CA GLY A 169 3.09 -2.31 -0.26
C GLY A 169 4.40 -2.68 0.41
N LYS A 170 5.31 -3.33 -0.33
CA LYS A 170 6.51 -3.90 0.25
C LYS A 170 7.67 -3.71 -0.70
N ASN A 171 8.80 -3.34 -0.13
CA ASN A 171 10.07 -3.44 -0.81
C ASN A 171 10.70 -4.81 -0.56
N TYR A 172 10.86 -5.59 -1.63
CA TYR A 172 11.51 -6.90 -1.61
C TYR A 172 13.04 -6.80 -1.69
N SER A 173 13.57 -5.60 -1.87
CA SER A 173 15.00 -5.35 -1.90
C SER A 173 15.41 -4.27 -0.91
N THR A 174 16.52 -4.45 -0.21
CA THR A 174 17.10 -3.39 0.62
C THR A 174 17.95 -2.41 -0.18
N MET A 175 18.25 -2.75 -1.43
CA MET A 175 19.10 -1.99 -2.36
C MET A 175 18.44 -1.93 -3.73
N ASN A 176 18.64 -0.84 -4.45
CA ASN A 176 18.30 -0.80 -5.87
C ASN A 176 19.32 -1.61 -6.68
N SER A 177 19.05 -1.79 -7.97
CA SER A 177 19.84 -2.66 -8.84
C SER A 177 21.29 -2.19 -9.05
N ASP A 178 21.58 -0.93 -8.74
CA ASP A 178 22.94 -0.35 -8.73
C ASP A 178 23.67 -0.45 -7.37
N GLY A 179 23.03 -1.04 -6.35
CA GLY A 179 23.57 -1.13 -4.99
C GLY A 179 23.30 0.09 -4.11
N SER A 180 22.63 1.13 -4.61
CA SER A 180 22.17 2.26 -3.79
C SER A 180 21.10 1.81 -2.81
N LEU A 181 21.03 2.46 -1.64
CA LEU A 181 20.03 2.14 -0.63
C LEU A 181 18.66 2.68 -1.04
N SER A 182 17.61 1.88 -0.84
CA SER A 182 16.24 2.36 -0.92
C SER A 182 15.90 3.22 0.30
N ILE A 183 15.15 4.29 0.10
CA ILE A 183 14.71 5.24 1.13
C ILE A 183 13.24 4.97 1.43
N GLU A 184 12.93 4.62 2.67
CA GLU A 184 11.54 4.44 3.13
C GLU A 184 10.90 5.80 3.43
N ASN A 185 9.77 6.09 2.80
CA ASN A 185 8.87 7.15 3.25
C ASN A 185 7.67 6.53 3.98
N LYS A 186 7.64 6.72 5.30
CA LYS A 186 6.59 6.18 6.17
C LYS A 186 5.24 6.85 5.99
N GLU A 187 5.19 8.11 5.59
CA GLU A 187 3.93 8.82 5.35
C GLU A 187 3.27 8.31 4.07
N ASP A 188 4.07 8.00 3.07
CA ASP A 188 3.64 7.46 1.78
C ASP A 188 3.43 5.93 1.80
N ALA A 189 3.98 5.23 2.79
CA ALA A 189 4.08 3.76 2.78
C ALA A 189 4.71 3.25 1.47
N ALA A 190 5.82 3.88 1.10
CA ALA A 190 6.53 3.66 -0.15
C ALA A 190 8.05 3.64 0.06
N TRP A 191 8.75 3.00 -0.87
CA TRP A 191 10.21 3.03 -0.93
C TRP A 191 10.64 3.66 -2.23
N TYR A 192 11.60 4.57 -2.12
CA TYR A 192 12.13 5.34 -3.24
C TYR A 192 13.61 5.04 -3.45
N SER A 193 14.03 5.19 -4.69
CA SER A 193 15.43 5.35 -5.08
C SER A 193 15.90 6.79 -4.80
N PRO A 194 17.22 7.03 -4.70
CA PRO A 194 17.79 8.36 -4.51
C PRO A 194 17.44 9.40 -5.60
N ASN A 195 16.87 8.99 -6.72
CA ASN A 195 16.42 9.87 -7.80
C ASN A 195 14.91 10.22 -7.72
N GLY A 196 14.23 9.91 -6.61
CA GLY A 196 12.80 10.18 -6.40
C GLY A 196 11.83 9.18 -7.06
N MET A 197 12.35 8.21 -7.80
CA MET A 197 11.57 7.10 -8.35
C MET A 197 11.27 6.05 -7.29
N TYR A 198 10.25 5.21 -7.46
CA TYR A 198 10.05 4.05 -6.61
C TYR A 198 11.23 3.08 -6.74
N ALA A 199 11.62 2.48 -5.62
CA ALA A 199 12.73 1.54 -5.55
C ALA A 199 12.49 0.29 -6.42
N ASP A 200 13.56 -0.30 -6.96
CA ASP A 200 13.47 -1.44 -7.91
C ASP A 200 12.80 -2.69 -7.33
N GLY A 201 12.82 -2.86 -6.00
CA GLY A 201 12.15 -3.95 -5.30
C GLY A 201 10.77 -3.59 -4.75
N TYR A 202 10.31 -2.34 -4.93
CA TYR A 202 9.05 -1.87 -4.40
C TYR A 202 7.89 -2.39 -5.25
N VAL A 203 6.90 -2.97 -4.57
CA VAL A 203 5.59 -3.22 -5.16
C VAL A 203 4.56 -2.32 -4.50
N PHE A 204 3.74 -1.69 -5.34
CA PHE A 204 2.77 -0.68 -4.93
C PHE A 204 1.91 -1.11 -3.75
N SER A 205 1.82 -0.23 -2.76
CA SER A 205 0.71 -0.25 -1.81
C SER A 205 -0.58 0.22 -2.49
N PHE A 206 -1.72 -0.10 -1.90
CA PHE A 206 -3.00 0.45 -2.36
C PHE A 206 -2.98 1.98 -2.43
N LYS A 207 -2.41 2.63 -1.40
CA LYS A 207 -2.26 4.08 -1.32
C LYS A 207 -1.48 4.65 -2.51
N GLN A 208 -0.35 4.02 -2.85
CA GLN A 208 0.48 4.48 -3.98
C GLN A 208 -0.17 4.18 -5.33
N ALA A 209 -0.83 3.03 -5.50
CA ALA A 209 -1.60 2.74 -6.71
C ALA A 209 -2.72 3.78 -6.93
N ASN A 210 -3.44 4.15 -5.86
CA ASN A 210 -4.47 5.18 -5.91
C ASN A 210 -3.89 6.54 -6.27
N LYS A 211 -2.74 6.93 -5.69
CA LYS A 211 -2.05 8.17 -6.03
C LYS A 211 -1.68 8.21 -7.52
N VAL A 212 -1.01 7.18 -8.03
CA VAL A 212 -0.61 7.07 -9.44
C VAL A 212 -1.83 7.17 -10.36
N LEU A 213 -2.92 6.46 -10.06
CA LEU A 213 -4.15 6.53 -10.85
C LEU A 213 -4.81 7.91 -10.77
N LYS A 214 -4.85 8.53 -9.59
CA LYS A 214 -5.44 9.86 -9.38
C LYS A 214 -4.66 10.92 -10.15
N ASP A 215 -3.34 10.93 -10.05
CA ASP A 215 -2.46 11.88 -10.74
C ASP A 215 -2.58 11.72 -12.26
N TYR A 216 -2.64 10.48 -12.76
CA TYR A 216 -2.84 10.21 -14.18
C TYR A 216 -4.18 10.77 -14.69
N TYR A 217 -5.30 10.35 -14.09
CA TYR A 217 -6.62 10.68 -14.61
C TYR A 217 -7.05 12.12 -14.29
N SER A 218 -6.62 12.70 -13.17
CA SER A 218 -7.00 14.07 -12.80
C SER A 218 -6.28 15.11 -13.67
N ASN A 219 -4.99 14.92 -13.92
CA ASN A 219 -4.24 15.82 -14.81
C ASN A 219 -4.73 15.69 -16.24
N LYS A 220 -5.01 14.46 -16.70
CA LYS A 220 -5.65 14.23 -18.00
C LYS A 220 -6.98 14.97 -18.12
N ALA A 221 -7.87 14.83 -17.14
CA ALA A 221 -9.15 15.52 -17.13
C ALA A 221 -9.00 17.06 -17.12
N ALA A 222 -8.01 17.60 -16.40
CA ALA A 222 -7.73 19.03 -16.35
C ALA A 222 -7.32 19.58 -17.72
N TYR A 223 -6.41 18.90 -18.42
CA TYR A 223 -5.99 19.28 -19.77
C TYR A 223 -7.12 19.12 -20.80
N GLU A 224 -7.93 18.06 -20.69
CA GLU A 224 -9.12 17.85 -21.54
C GLU A 224 -10.14 18.98 -21.35
N ALA A 225 -10.31 19.49 -20.12
CA ALA A 225 -11.17 20.64 -19.83
C ALA A 225 -10.67 21.95 -20.48
N GLU A 226 -9.38 22.07 -20.74
CA GLU A 226 -8.77 23.16 -21.51
C GLU A 226 -8.82 22.93 -23.03
N GLY A 227 -9.34 21.78 -23.48
CA GLY A 227 -9.36 21.40 -24.90
C GLY A 227 -8.01 20.94 -25.43
N LYS A 228 -7.08 20.55 -24.54
CA LYS A 228 -5.75 20.02 -24.88
C LYS A 228 -5.73 18.50 -24.75
N ASN A 229 -4.77 17.86 -25.41
CA ASN A 229 -4.48 16.44 -25.23
C ASN A 229 -3.17 16.31 -24.47
N ILE A 230 -3.23 15.87 -23.21
CA ILE A 230 -2.07 15.85 -22.32
C ILE A 230 -0.95 14.93 -22.84
N GLU A 231 -1.28 13.86 -23.55
CA GLU A 231 -0.28 12.97 -24.14
C GLU A 231 0.52 13.66 -25.26
N ILE A 232 -0.14 14.49 -26.08
CA ILE A 232 0.52 15.31 -27.12
C ILE A 232 1.38 16.40 -26.48
N GLU A 233 0.86 17.11 -25.47
CA GLU A 233 1.62 18.14 -24.74
C GLU A 233 2.86 17.54 -24.08
N LEU A 234 2.73 16.36 -23.46
CA LEU A 234 3.85 15.65 -22.85
C LEU A 234 4.90 15.29 -23.90
N GLN A 235 4.49 14.76 -25.06
CA GLN A 235 5.42 14.42 -26.12
C GLN A 235 6.18 15.65 -26.62
N GLN A 236 5.49 16.76 -26.85
CA GLN A 236 6.11 18.00 -27.31
C GLN A 236 7.10 18.58 -26.29
N GLU A 237 6.76 18.51 -25.00
CA GLU A 237 7.63 19.01 -23.93
C GLU A 237 8.89 18.16 -23.80
N LEU A 238 8.76 16.82 -23.84
CA LEU A 238 9.91 15.91 -23.83
C LEU A 238 10.82 16.13 -25.05
N GLU A 239 10.24 16.27 -26.25
CA GLU A 239 10.99 16.57 -27.47
C GLU A 239 11.73 17.93 -27.37
N GLN A 240 11.13 18.93 -26.74
CA GLN A 240 11.78 20.22 -26.50
C GLN A 240 12.94 20.11 -25.50
N LEU A 241 12.74 19.39 -24.39
CA LEU A 241 13.79 19.13 -23.41
C LEU A 241 14.98 18.41 -24.04
N GLU A 242 14.75 17.44 -24.91
CA GLU A 242 15.79 16.66 -25.58
C GLU A 242 16.47 17.42 -26.73
N SER A 243 15.72 18.16 -27.55
CA SER A 243 16.26 18.83 -28.74
C SER A 243 16.94 20.16 -28.46
N ASN A 244 16.59 20.87 -27.38
CA ASN A 244 17.20 22.15 -27.02
C ASN A 244 18.49 21.94 -26.22
N PRO A 245 19.69 22.24 -26.76
CA PRO A 245 20.96 22.03 -26.05
C PRO A 245 21.13 22.86 -24.78
N SER A 246 20.32 23.92 -24.62
CA SER A 246 20.30 24.81 -23.46
C SER A 246 19.18 24.48 -22.46
N SER A 247 18.41 23.41 -22.68
CA SER A 247 17.45 22.92 -21.68
C SER A 247 18.18 22.47 -20.41
N ASP A 248 17.50 22.52 -19.27
CA ASP A 248 18.09 22.05 -18.01
C ASP A 248 18.32 20.53 -18.02
N TRP A 249 17.51 19.77 -18.77
CA TRP A 249 17.77 18.36 -19.03
C TRP A 249 19.10 18.13 -19.77
N ASN A 250 19.35 18.84 -20.87
CA ASN A 250 20.61 18.68 -21.61
C ASN A 250 21.81 19.18 -20.80
N LYS A 251 21.66 20.25 -20.02
CA LYS A 251 22.72 20.68 -19.09
C LYS A 251 23.03 19.59 -18.06
N TYR A 252 22.00 18.97 -17.48
CA TYR A 252 22.14 17.88 -16.52
C TYR A 252 22.81 16.65 -17.14
N LYS A 253 22.32 16.17 -18.29
CA LYS A 253 22.90 15.05 -19.05
C LYS A 253 24.39 15.25 -19.34
N ASN A 254 24.80 16.48 -19.62
CA ASN A 254 26.18 16.83 -19.95
C ASN A 254 27.04 17.24 -18.72
N GLY A 255 26.54 17.09 -17.49
CA GLY A 255 27.29 17.47 -16.28
C GLY A 255 27.62 18.98 -16.20
N ALA A 256 26.82 19.83 -16.85
CA ALA A 256 27.10 21.26 -16.91
C ALA A 256 26.82 21.91 -15.54
N SER A 257 27.79 22.70 -15.05
CA SER A 257 27.70 23.42 -13.78
C SER A 257 26.60 24.50 -13.73
N GLU A 258 26.02 24.83 -14.89
CA GLU A 258 24.94 25.82 -15.04
C GLU A 258 23.53 25.20 -15.04
N SER A 259 23.39 23.90 -14.79
CA SER A 259 22.07 23.28 -14.58
C SER A 259 21.38 23.93 -13.38
N SER A 260 20.16 24.43 -13.58
CA SER A 260 19.39 25.12 -12.52
C SER A 260 18.49 24.19 -11.71
N PHE A 261 18.40 22.92 -12.11
CA PHE A 261 17.57 21.91 -11.46
C PHE A 261 18.11 21.55 -10.08
N SER A 262 17.27 21.71 -9.05
CA SER A 262 17.57 21.30 -7.68
C SER A 262 16.35 20.60 -7.07
N MET A 263 16.57 19.45 -6.43
CA MET A 263 15.55 18.76 -5.63
C MET A 263 16.05 18.66 -4.19
N GLU A 264 15.18 18.98 -3.23
CA GLU A 264 15.51 18.94 -1.79
C GLU A 264 15.86 17.50 -1.37
N ASP A 265 16.86 17.33 -0.49
CA ASP A 265 17.32 16.05 0.09
C ASP A 265 18.02 15.02 -0.81
N PHE A 266 18.31 15.35 -2.08
CA PHE A 266 18.94 14.41 -3.01
C PHE A 266 20.21 14.97 -3.69
N SER A 267 21.26 14.15 -3.78
CA SER A 267 22.53 14.53 -4.42
C SER A 267 22.48 14.30 -5.94
N TYR A 268 22.68 15.36 -6.71
CA TYR A 268 22.74 15.33 -8.17
C TYR A 268 24.08 14.79 -8.68
N ILE A 269 24.05 14.08 -9.81
CA ILE A 269 25.25 13.79 -10.60
C ILE A 269 25.81 15.12 -11.11
N THR A 270 27.06 15.42 -10.76
CA THR A 270 27.73 16.67 -11.15
C THR A 270 28.70 16.52 -12.31
N ASP A 271 28.91 15.29 -12.77
CA ASP A 271 29.96 14.96 -13.73
C ASP A 271 29.38 14.16 -14.91
N SER A 272 29.81 14.48 -16.13
CA SER A 272 29.39 13.78 -17.35
C SER A 272 29.78 12.31 -17.32
N ASP A 273 30.94 11.98 -16.73
CA ASP A 273 31.44 10.60 -16.64
C ASP A 273 30.56 9.77 -15.72
N GLU A 274 30.02 10.36 -14.64
CA GLU A 274 29.07 9.70 -13.75
C GLU A 274 27.72 9.46 -14.45
N TYR A 275 27.26 10.41 -15.28
CA TYR A 275 26.04 10.26 -16.06
C TYR A 275 26.21 9.19 -17.15
N GLU A 276 27.31 9.22 -17.90
CA GLU A 276 27.64 8.20 -18.90
C GLU A 276 27.83 6.83 -18.22
N ALA A 277 28.42 6.80 -17.03
CA ALA A 277 28.51 5.63 -16.15
C ALA A 277 27.16 5.18 -15.56
N ALA A 278 26.06 5.94 -15.74
CA ALA A 278 24.69 5.53 -15.44
C ALA A 278 23.79 5.27 -16.69
N TYR A 279 23.95 5.96 -17.82
CA TYR A 279 23.06 5.86 -18.99
C TYR A 279 23.77 5.86 -20.36
N GLY A 280 25.09 5.76 -20.41
CA GLY A 280 25.83 5.82 -21.69
C GLY A 280 25.71 7.18 -22.39
N GLU A 281 26.41 7.34 -23.51
CA GLU A 281 26.49 8.60 -24.25
C GLU A 281 25.12 9.07 -24.80
N ASP A 282 24.25 8.11 -25.17
CA ASP A 282 22.91 8.41 -25.69
C ASP A 282 21.90 8.75 -24.60
N GLY A 283 22.22 8.51 -23.32
CA GLY A 283 21.29 8.71 -22.20
C GLY A 283 20.29 7.57 -22.03
N SER A 284 20.54 6.42 -22.67
CA SER A 284 19.74 5.21 -22.51
C SER A 284 20.42 4.18 -21.59
N ALA A 285 19.66 3.58 -20.69
CA ALA A 285 20.17 2.53 -19.81
C ALA A 285 20.51 1.20 -20.53
N ARG A 286 20.73 1.20 -21.85
CA ARG A 286 20.97 0.02 -22.69
C ARG A 286 22.09 -0.87 -22.17
N LYS A 287 23.12 -0.32 -21.54
CA LYS A 287 24.19 -1.11 -20.91
C LYS A 287 23.74 -2.02 -19.77
N TYR A 288 22.59 -1.74 -19.15
CA TYR A 288 22.00 -2.54 -18.08
C TYR A 288 20.85 -3.42 -18.57
N TYR A 289 20.53 -3.34 -19.86
CA TYR A 289 19.55 -4.24 -20.47
C TYR A 289 20.17 -5.63 -20.57
N LEU A 290 19.37 -6.65 -20.90
CA LEU A 290 19.92 -7.98 -21.16
C LEU A 290 21.04 -7.85 -22.21
N THR A 291 22.29 -8.03 -21.80
CA THR A 291 23.46 -7.85 -22.67
C THR A 291 23.55 -9.00 -23.67
N GLU A 292 24.25 -8.80 -24.79
CA GLU A 292 24.51 -9.87 -25.77
C GLU A 292 25.10 -11.12 -25.12
N GLU A 293 26.05 -10.90 -24.22
CA GLU A 293 26.70 -11.96 -23.46
C GLU A 293 25.73 -12.70 -22.52
N ARG A 294 24.83 -11.99 -21.82
CA ARG A 294 23.84 -12.62 -20.93
C ARG A 294 22.75 -13.33 -21.71
N LEU A 295 22.29 -12.77 -22.82
CA LEU A 295 21.33 -13.42 -23.70
C LEU A 295 21.93 -14.69 -24.29
N ALA A 296 23.17 -14.64 -24.78
CA ALA A 296 23.89 -15.81 -25.27
C ALA A 296 24.05 -16.89 -24.17
N GLN A 297 24.33 -16.51 -22.93
CA GLN A 297 24.38 -17.47 -21.80
C GLN A 297 23.01 -18.09 -21.51
N VAL A 298 21.92 -17.31 -21.53
CA VAL A 298 20.56 -17.82 -21.34
C VAL A 298 20.18 -18.76 -22.48
N LEU A 299 20.47 -18.39 -23.73
CA LEU A 299 20.23 -19.20 -24.91
C LEU A 299 21.05 -20.50 -24.86
N SER A 300 22.32 -20.44 -24.50
CA SER A 300 23.20 -21.61 -24.33
C SER A 300 22.65 -22.59 -23.29
N VAL A 301 22.22 -22.09 -22.13
CA VAL A 301 21.58 -22.92 -21.10
C VAL A 301 20.27 -23.51 -21.61
N LEU A 302 19.41 -22.71 -22.26
CA LEU A 302 18.16 -23.18 -22.82
C LEU A 302 18.40 -24.26 -23.91
N GLY A 303 19.41 -24.07 -24.76
CA GLY A 303 19.83 -25.01 -25.80
C GLY A 303 20.29 -26.33 -25.22
N ARG A 304 21.10 -26.31 -24.15
CA ARG A 304 21.50 -27.52 -23.41
C ARG A 304 20.29 -28.26 -22.82
N GLU A 305 19.44 -27.56 -22.08
CA GLU A 305 18.28 -28.17 -21.41
C GLU A 305 17.24 -28.72 -22.42
N LEU A 306 17.10 -28.07 -23.58
CA LEU A 306 16.24 -28.55 -24.68
C LEU A 306 16.85 -29.72 -25.43
N GLY A 307 18.16 -29.70 -25.68
CA GLY A 307 18.91 -30.78 -26.35
C GLY A 307 18.97 -32.07 -25.53
N GLU A 308 19.02 -31.97 -24.20
CA GLU A 308 19.03 -33.11 -23.28
C GLU A 308 17.63 -33.72 -23.03
N ASN A 309 16.55 -33.08 -23.50
CA ASN A 309 15.18 -33.57 -23.30
C ASN A 309 14.77 -34.59 -24.38
N GLU A 310 14.71 -35.88 -24.02
CA GLU A 310 14.33 -36.98 -24.93
C GLU A 310 12.98 -36.78 -25.66
N SER A 311 12.02 -36.07 -25.02
CA SER A 311 10.68 -35.81 -25.57
C SER A 311 10.70 -34.74 -26.67
N ILE A 312 11.60 -33.76 -26.56
CA ILE A 312 11.76 -32.66 -27.53
C ILE A 312 12.76 -33.09 -28.62
N GLY A 313 13.85 -33.75 -28.24
CA GLY A 313 14.82 -34.37 -29.14
C GLY A 313 14.20 -35.34 -30.15
N SER A 314 13.07 -35.97 -29.80
CA SER A 314 12.31 -36.86 -30.71
C SER A 314 11.30 -36.14 -31.62
N LEU A 315 10.90 -34.90 -31.30
CA LEU A 315 9.99 -34.07 -32.12
C LEU A 315 10.73 -33.29 -33.21
N LEU A 316 12.00 -32.93 -32.98
CA LEU A 316 12.79 -32.08 -33.87
C LEU A 316 13.10 -32.70 -35.24
N PRO A 317 13.46 -34.00 -35.36
CA PRO A 317 13.61 -34.66 -36.66
C PRO A 317 12.29 -34.71 -37.46
N ALA A 318 11.15 -34.72 -36.76
CA ALA A 318 9.84 -34.67 -37.42
C ALA A 318 9.58 -33.27 -38.01
N ILE A 319 9.92 -32.19 -37.28
CA ILE A 319 9.79 -30.81 -37.78
C ILE A 319 10.71 -30.57 -38.99
N GLY A 320 11.96 -31.04 -38.94
CA GLY A 320 12.90 -30.94 -40.07
C GLY A 320 12.53 -31.74 -41.32
N SER A 321 11.54 -32.63 -41.24
CA SER A 321 10.99 -33.34 -42.40
C SER A 321 9.85 -32.60 -43.11
N PHE A 322 9.25 -31.59 -42.47
CA PHE A 322 8.14 -30.78 -43.01
C PHE A 322 8.58 -29.44 -43.61
N ILE A 323 9.79 -28.98 -43.28
CA ILE A 323 10.36 -27.70 -43.70
C ILE A 323 11.70 -28.00 -44.38
N ASP A 324 11.91 -27.51 -45.60
CA ASP A 324 13.20 -27.63 -46.29
C ASP A 324 14.18 -26.62 -45.68
N LEU A 325 15.05 -27.10 -44.80
CA LEU A 325 15.97 -26.31 -43.99
C LEU A 325 17.38 -26.21 -44.60
N GLY A 326 17.59 -26.73 -45.82
CA GLY A 326 18.91 -26.76 -46.45
C GLY A 326 19.94 -27.57 -45.65
N GLU A 327 21.17 -27.05 -45.52
CA GLU A 327 22.29 -27.68 -44.78
C GLU A 327 22.25 -27.44 -43.25
N LEU A 328 21.22 -26.75 -42.72
CA LEU A 328 21.13 -26.49 -41.28
C LEU A 328 20.73 -27.73 -40.49
N ASP A 329 21.68 -28.29 -39.73
CA ASP A 329 21.42 -29.36 -38.78
C ASP A 329 20.93 -28.79 -37.44
N ILE A 330 19.60 -28.69 -37.27
CA ILE A 330 18.95 -28.23 -36.03
C ILE A 330 19.45 -29.00 -34.78
N MET A 331 19.83 -30.28 -34.93
CA MET A 331 20.35 -31.09 -33.81
C MET A 331 21.74 -30.63 -33.36
N SER A 332 22.53 -30.04 -34.28
CA SER A 332 23.83 -29.45 -33.96
C SER A 332 23.72 -28.05 -33.35
N LEU A 333 22.56 -27.39 -33.48
CA LEU A 333 22.32 -26.03 -32.98
C LEU A 333 21.68 -25.99 -31.60
N LEU A 334 21.02 -27.06 -31.16
CA LEU A 334 20.42 -27.22 -29.83
C LEU A 334 21.38 -27.95 -28.87
N ASN A 335 22.55 -27.37 -28.67
CA ASN A 335 23.58 -27.82 -27.74
C ASN A 335 24.06 -26.64 -26.88
N GLU A 336 25.18 -26.78 -26.16
CA GLU A 336 25.76 -25.70 -25.34
C GLU A 336 26.17 -24.46 -26.16
N ASP A 337 26.17 -24.52 -27.50
CA ASP A 337 26.59 -23.44 -28.40
C ASP A 337 25.42 -22.60 -28.92
N LEU A 338 24.16 -22.80 -28.47
CA LEU A 338 23.02 -21.98 -28.90
C LEU A 338 23.26 -20.50 -28.59
N SER A 339 23.67 -19.74 -29.61
CA SER A 339 23.99 -18.32 -29.54
C SER A 339 22.91 -17.48 -30.21
N LEU A 340 22.96 -16.16 -30.00
CA LEU A 340 22.06 -15.24 -30.69
C LEU A 340 22.30 -15.25 -32.20
N GLU A 341 23.56 -15.26 -32.63
CA GLU A 341 23.98 -15.40 -34.03
C GLU A 341 23.32 -16.61 -34.70
N ILE A 342 23.35 -17.78 -34.06
CA ILE A 342 22.70 -18.99 -34.57
C ILE A 342 21.18 -18.83 -34.66
N LEU A 343 20.55 -18.20 -33.68
CA LEU A 343 19.10 -17.96 -33.70
C LEU A 343 18.71 -17.02 -34.85
N VAL A 344 19.50 -15.97 -35.07
CA VAL A 344 19.35 -15.05 -36.21
C VAL A 344 19.51 -15.80 -37.53
N ASP A 345 20.55 -16.62 -37.67
CA ASP A 345 20.82 -17.43 -38.86
C ASP A 345 19.70 -18.44 -39.15
N VAL A 346 19.15 -19.07 -38.11
CA VAL A 346 18.00 -19.98 -38.25
C VAL A 346 16.76 -19.22 -38.73
N VAL A 347 16.45 -18.07 -38.13
CA VAL A 347 15.27 -17.28 -38.50
C VAL A 347 15.39 -16.74 -39.93
N ASN A 348 16.58 -16.28 -40.32
CA ASN A 348 16.86 -15.84 -41.69
C ASN A 348 16.87 -17.00 -42.68
N GLY A 349 17.47 -18.13 -42.31
CA GLY A 349 17.49 -19.37 -43.12
C GLY A 349 16.10 -19.97 -43.33
N LEU A 350 15.18 -19.78 -42.37
CA LEU A 350 13.76 -20.11 -42.48
C LEU A 350 12.97 -19.12 -43.35
N GLY A 351 13.60 -18.04 -43.83
CA GLY A 351 12.94 -16.96 -44.58
C GLY A 351 11.95 -16.13 -43.74
N LEU A 352 12.04 -16.21 -42.40
CA LEU A 352 11.12 -15.54 -41.48
C LEU A 352 11.56 -14.12 -41.12
N GLY A 353 12.80 -13.74 -41.42
CA GLY A 353 13.36 -12.42 -41.07
C GLY A 353 12.50 -11.26 -41.57
N GLY A 354 12.15 -11.23 -42.86
CA GLY A 354 11.28 -10.20 -43.42
C GLY A 354 9.86 -10.23 -42.88
N THR A 355 9.33 -11.41 -42.53
CA THR A 355 8.01 -11.53 -41.90
C THR A 355 8.01 -10.91 -40.51
N LEU A 356 9.07 -11.13 -39.73
CA LEU A 356 9.22 -10.53 -38.40
C LEU A 356 9.42 -9.01 -38.48
N ARG A 357 10.23 -8.51 -39.41
CA ARG A 357 10.39 -7.07 -39.66
C ARG A 357 9.04 -6.42 -39.97
N GLN A 358 8.25 -7.03 -40.86
CA GLN A 358 6.91 -6.54 -41.24
C GLN A 358 5.85 -6.63 -40.14
N LEU A 359 6.02 -7.55 -39.17
CA LEU A 359 5.15 -7.62 -37.98
C LEU A 359 5.35 -6.43 -37.04
N ILE A 360 6.55 -5.85 -37.00
CA ILE A 360 6.91 -4.73 -36.12
C ILE A 360 6.79 -3.40 -36.86
N ASP A 361 7.28 -3.34 -38.09
CA ASP A 361 7.14 -2.21 -39.00
C ASP A 361 6.54 -2.70 -40.33
N PRO A 362 5.23 -2.51 -40.54
CA PRO A 362 4.53 -2.96 -41.74
C PRO A 362 5.09 -2.43 -43.07
N GLU A 363 5.86 -1.33 -43.04
CA GLU A 363 6.48 -0.75 -44.23
C GLU A 363 7.93 -1.23 -44.45
N SER A 364 8.45 -2.10 -43.57
CA SER A 364 9.82 -2.58 -43.67
C SER A 364 10.06 -3.38 -44.96
N THR A 365 11.09 -2.96 -45.70
CA THR A 365 11.58 -3.64 -46.91
C THR A 365 12.71 -4.62 -46.64
N GLU A 366 13.15 -4.73 -45.39
CA GLU A 366 14.25 -5.62 -44.99
C GLU A 366 13.79 -7.07 -44.94
N THR A 367 14.60 -7.97 -45.46
CA THR A 367 14.27 -9.41 -45.60
C THR A 367 14.89 -10.29 -44.53
N GLU A 368 15.81 -9.73 -43.74
CA GLU A 368 16.59 -10.44 -42.73
C GLU A 368 16.56 -9.67 -41.41
N ILE A 369 16.73 -10.40 -40.31
CA ILE A 369 16.95 -9.84 -38.98
C ILE A 369 18.43 -9.93 -38.62
N ASP A 370 18.88 -9.06 -37.75
CA ASP A 370 20.23 -9.06 -37.20
C ASP A 370 20.17 -8.99 -35.67
N GLU A 371 21.33 -9.17 -35.01
CA GLU A 371 21.41 -9.07 -33.55
C GLU A 371 20.90 -7.71 -33.05
N ALA A 372 21.19 -6.63 -33.78
CA ALA A 372 20.71 -5.29 -33.48
C ALA A 372 19.17 -5.19 -33.50
N PHE A 373 18.49 -5.86 -34.43
CA PHE A 373 17.03 -5.95 -34.43
C PHE A 373 16.48 -6.74 -33.25
N VAL A 374 17.13 -7.85 -32.87
CA VAL A 374 16.73 -8.62 -31.70
C VAL A 374 16.92 -7.80 -30.42
N PHE A 375 18.02 -7.06 -30.29
CA PHE A 375 18.20 -6.15 -29.16
C PHE A 375 17.28 -4.93 -29.22
N GLY A 376 16.93 -4.45 -30.40
CA GLY A 376 15.88 -3.44 -30.58
C GLY A 376 14.52 -3.94 -30.06
N LEU A 377 14.21 -5.23 -30.28
CA LEU A 377 13.03 -5.87 -29.73
C LEU A 377 13.10 -6.03 -28.20
N LEU A 378 14.25 -6.44 -27.68
CA LEU A 378 14.48 -6.66 -26.25
C LEU A 378 14.69 -5.37 -25.46
N ALA A 379 14.98 -4.24 -26.13
CA ALA A 379 15.24 -2.95 -25.48
C ALA A 379 14.08 -2.50 -24.58
N ASN A 380 12.84 -2.88 -24.91
CA ASN A 380 11.67 -2.55 -24.11
C ASN A 380 11.32 -3.63 -23.05
N PHE A 381 11.96 -4.81 -23.09
CA PHE A 381 11.70 -5.90 -22.15
C PHE A 381 12.48 -5.78 -20.85
N SER A 382 13.62 -5.08 -20.85
CA SER A 382 14.46 -4.86 -19.67
C SER A 382 14.72 -3.38 -19.43
N SER A 383 13.68 -2.57 -19.25
CA SER A 383 13.88 -1.17 -18.90
C SER A 383 14.51 -1.03 -17.50
N TYR A 384 15.82 -0.82 -17.48
CA TYR A 384 16.56 -0.37 -16.33
C TYR A 384 16.47 1.15 -16.24
N GLN A 385 16.29 1.68 -15.02
CA GLN A 385 16.43 3.10 -14.73
C GLN A 385 17.48 3.22 -13.64
N SER A 386 18.54 4.00 -13.86
CA SER A 386 19.54 4.19 -12.81
C SER A 386 18.90 4.86 -11.60
N PRO A 387 19.04 4.27 -10.40
CA PRO A 387 18.56 4.82 -9.14
C PRO A 387 19.24 6.14 -8.71
N MET A 388 20.35 6.51 -9.34
CA MET A 388 21.14 7.73 -9.02
C MET A 388 20.86 8.91 -9.96
N THR A 389 20.17 8.70 -11.07
CA THR A 389 19.95 9.74 -12.08
C THR A 389 18.46 10.05 -12.23
N TYR A 390 18.14 11.32 -12.35
CA TYR A 390 16.77 11.76 -12.57
C TYR A 390 16.30 11.45 -13.98
N PRO A 391 15.08 10.91 -14.16
CA PRO A 391 14.45 10.84 -15.46
C PRO A 391 14.11 12.23 -16.01
N VAL A 392 14.07 12.32 -17.35
CA VAL A 392 13.81 13.54 -18.12
C VAL A 392 12.54 14.28 -17.68
N PHE A 393 11.48 13.58 -17.27
CA PHE A 393 10.22 14.22 -16.91
C PHE A 393 10.30 15.08 -15.64
N TYR A 394 11.31 14.93 -14.77
CA TYR A 394 11.49 15.86 -13.64
C TYR A 394 11.85 17.28 -14.07
N PHE A 395 12.36 17.43 -15.28
CA PHE A 395 12.76 18.71 -15.86
C PHE A 395 11.60 19.44 -16.56
N ILE A 396 10.40 18.85 -16.54
CA ILE A 396 9.18 19.52 -16.99
C ILE A 396 8.79 20.59 -15.97
N GLU A 397 8.64 21.83 -16.44
CA GLU A 397 8.28 22.98 -15.59
C GLU A 397 6.81 22.94 -15.15
N ASP A 398 5.91 22.49 -16.03
CA ASP A 398 4.49 22.35 -15.73
C ASP A 398 4.25 21.19 -14.75
N GLU A 399 3.79 21.51 -13.54
CA GLU A 399 3.61 20.54 -12.46
C GLU A 399 2.59 19.46 -12.82
N GLY A 400 1.48 19.81 -13.47
CA GLY A 400 0.44 18.85 -13.85
C GLY A 400 0.92 17.88 -14.94
N LEU A 401 1.70 18.38 -15.90
CA LEU A 401 2.30 17.57 -16.96
C LEU A 401 3.40 16.66 -16.41
N ARG A 402 4.21 17.15 -15.47
CA ARG A 402 5.22 16.36 -14.76
C ARG A 402 4.59 15.23 -13.94
N ASP A 403 3.54 15.53 -13.17
CA ASP A 403 2.84 14.55 -12.35
C ASP A 403 2.14 13.50 -13.24
N PHE A 404 1.54 13.94 -14.34
CA PHE A 404 1.01 13.03 -15.37
C PHE A 404 2.11 12.15 -15.96
N ALA A 405 3.28 12.69 -16.30
CA ALA A 405 4.40 11.93 -16.87
C ALA A 405 4.91 10.86 -15.89
N TYR A 406 5.09 11.23 -14.63
CA TYR A 406 5.45 10.30 -13.55
C TYR A 406 4.40 9.19 -13.42
N ALA A 407 3.13 9.57 -13.31
CA ALA A 407 2.03 8.63 -13.18
C ALA A 407 1.88 7.72 -14.39
N ASN A 408 2.00 8.24 -15.61
CA ASN A 408 1.93 7.49 -16.86
C ASN A 408 3.06 6.45 -16.95
N TYR A 409 4.29 6.82 -16.55
CA TYR A 409 5.41 5.88 -16.49
C TYR A 409 5.09 4.71 -15.55
N TYR A 410 4.59 4.97 -14.34
CA TYR A 410 4.31 3.91 -13.39
C TYR A 410 3.07 3.10 -13.72
N ALA A 411 2.01 3.76 -14.16
CA ALA A 411 0.74 3.13 -14.46
C ALA A 411 0.83 2.19 -15.67
N LYS A 412 1.62 2.57 -16.68
CA LYS A 412 1.76 1.82 -17.93
C LYS A 412 3.04 1.00 -17.98
N ILE A 413 4.19 1.67 -17.87
CA ILE A 413 5.50 1.05 -18.13
C ILE A 413 5.93 0.17 -16.97
N HIS A 414 5.96 0.70 -15.74
CA HIS A 414 6.30 -0.10 -14.56
C HIS A 414 5.23 -1.16 -14.26
N GLY A 415 3.95 -0.76 -14.31
CA GLY A 415 2.83 -1.68 -14.15
C GLY A 415 2.95 -2.92 -15.05
N ALA A 416 3.18 -2.73 -16.36
CA ALA A 416 3.34 -3.85 -17.28
C ALA A 416 4.45 -4.83 -16.85
N LYS A 417 5.56 -4.34 -16.29
CA LYS A 417 6.69 -5.18 -15.82
C LYS A 417 6.31 -6.07 -14.64
N ILE A 418 5.48 -5.58 -13.73
CA ILE A 418 4.98 -6.37 -12.59
C ILE A 418 3.75 -7.21 -12.96
N GLY A 419 3.42 -7.31 -14.25
CA GLY A 419 2.25 -8.03 -14.74
C GLY A 419 0.94 -7.36 -14.37
N SER A 420 0.91 -6.03 -14.24
CA SER A 420 -0.31 -5.26 -14.00
C SER A 420 -0.35 -3.93 -14.72
N VAL A 421 -1.18 -3.78 -15.76
CA VAL A 421 -1.40 -2.46 -16.37
C VAL A 421 -2.42 -1.69 -15.53
N LEU A 422 -2.02 -0.54 -14.97
CA LEU A 422 -2.91 0.30 -14.17
C LEU A 422 -3.79 1.23 -15.03
N VAL A 423 -3.33 1.60 -16.22
CA VAL A 423 -4.10 2.46 -17.15
C VAL A 423 -4.22 1.82 -18.52
N GLY A 424 -5.45 1.69 -19.01
CA GLY A 424 -5.71 1.04 -20.30
C GLY A 424 -5.49 1.99 -21.48
N THR A 425 -4.98 1.47 -22.60
CA THR A 425 -4.78 2.22 -23.85
C THR A 425 -5.36 1.47 -25.05
N GLY A 426 -5.73 2.19 -26.12
CA GLY A 426 -6.28 1.61 -27.36
C GLY A 426 -7.82 1.61 -27.44
N GLU A 427 -8.38 1.01 -28.51
CA GLU A 427 -9.82 1.00 -28.80
C GLU A 427 -10.65 0.13 -27.85
N SER A 428 -10.02 -0.84 -27.18
CA SER A 428 -10.64 -1.70 -26.17
C SER A 428 -9.68 -1.85 -25.00
N PRO A 429 -9.48 -0.77 -24.22
CA PRO A 429 -8.44 -0.70 -23.20
C PRO A 429 -8.68 -1.77 -22.13
N LYS A 430 -7.61 -2.45 -21.73
CA LYS A 430 -7.63 -3.45 -20.64
C LYS A 430 -6.61 -3.09 -19.57
N VAL A 431 -6.93 -3.46 -18.33
CA VAL A 431 -6.13 -3.22 -17.13
C VAL A 431 -5.98 -4.50 -16.31
N GLY A 432 -5.09 -4.48 -15.32
CA GLY A 432 -4.82 -5.59 -14.43
C GLY A 432 -3.86 -6.61 -15.01
N HIS A 433 -4.07 -7.88 -14.63
CA HIS A 433 -3.14 -8.98 -14.93
C HIS A 433 -3.13 -9.34 -16.43
N ILE A 434 -2.29 -8.62 -17.18
CA ILE A 434 -2.00 -8.88 -18.58
C ILE A 434 -0.72 -9.73 -18.63
N THR A 435 -0.89 -11.00 -18.99
CA THR A 435 0.21 -11.96 -19.20
C THR A 435 0.00 -12.70 -20.52
N MET A 436 0.91 -13.60 -20.87
CA MET A 436 0.75 -14.45 -22.07
C MET A 436 -0.55 -15.29 -22.02
N ASP A 437 -1.04 -15.61 -20.82
CA ASP A 437 -2.23 -16.47 -20.60
C ASP A 437 -3.49 -15.69 -20.17
N ALA A 438 -3.38 -14.37 -19.94
CA ALA A 438 -4.48 -13.55 -19.44
C ALA A 438 -4.47 -12.17 -20.10
N SER A 439 -5.61 -11.75 -20.66
CA SER A 439 -5.69 -10.47 -21.38
C SER A 439 -5.98 -9.26 -20.50
N GLY A 440 -6.01 -9.39 -19.17
CA GLY A 440 -6.57 -8.38 -18.27
C GLY A 440 -8.11 -8.26 -18.35
N VAL A 441 -8.66 -7.27 -17.64
CA VAL A 441 -10.09 -6.94 -17.60
C VAL A 441 -10.37 -5.62 -18.33
N PRO A 442 -11.60 -5.36 -18.82
CA PRO A 442 -11.95 -4.07 -19.42
C PRO A 442 -11.58 -2.91 -18.48
N ALA A 443 -10.91 -1.89 -19.02
CA ALA A 443 -10.55 -0.71 -18.26
C ALA A 443 -11.83 0.08 -17.89
N PRO A 444 -12.01 0.46 -16.61
CA PRO A 444 -13.04 1.42 -16.24
C PRO A 444 -12.80 2.76 -16.95
N SER A 445 -13.86 3.54 -17.14
CA SER A 445 -13.76 4.89 -17.68
C SER A 445 -13.02 5.83 -16.72
N GLN A 446 -12.44 6.90 -17.24
CA GLN A 446 -11.78 7.94 -16.44
C GLN A 446 -12.67 8.48 -15.32
N GLU A 447 -13.94 8.73 -15.62
CA GLU A 447 -14.93 9.22 -14.64
C GLU A 447 -15.19 8.21 -13.52
N GLU A 448 -15.36 6.93 -13.86
CA GLU A 448 -15.56 5.85 -12.88
C GLU A 448 -14.34 5.68 -11.97
N VAL A 449 -13.12 5.74 -12.52
CA VAL A 449 -11.89 5.65 -11.71
C VAL A 449 -11.79 6.83 -10.76
N LEU A 450 -11.97 8.06 -11.26
CA LEU A 450 -11.87 9.27 -10.42
C LEU A 450 -12.93 9.28 -9.31
N ALA A 451 -14.17 8.91 -9.63
CA ALA A 451 -15.25 8.81 -8.64
C ALA A 451 -14.92 7.78 -7.55
N THR A 452 -14.43 6.59 -7.92
CA THR A 452 -14.03 5.55 -6.97
C THR A 452 -12.88 6.03 -6.07
N LEU A 453 -11.88 6.71 -6.63
CA LEU A 453 -10.75 7.24 -5.86
C LEU A 453 -11.16 8.36 -4.90
N ASP A 454 -12.08 9.23 -5.33
CA ASP A 454 -12.65 10.29 -4.49
C ASP A 454 -13.49 9.72 -3.33
N GLU A 455 -14.24 8.64 -3.57
CA GLU A 455 -14.94 7.89 -2.52
C GLU A 455 -13.97 7.28 -1.51
N PHE A 456 -12.88 6.67 -1.97
CA PHE A 456 -11.82 6.14 -1.09
C PHE A 456 -11.14 7.23 -0.26
N GLU A 457 -10.84 8.40 -0.84
CA GLU A 457 -10.29 9.56 -0.11
C GLU A 457 -11.24 10.02 1.01
N ALA A 458 -12.52 10.14 0.69
CA ALA A 458 -13.54 10.55 1.64
C ALA A 458 -13.70 9.54 2.78
N PHE A 459 -13.74 8.25 2.43
CA PHE A 459 -13.82 7.18 3.40
C PHE A 459 -12.57 7.13 4.29
N GLU A 460 -11.37 7.17 3.72
CA GLU A 460 -10.10 7.18 4.48
C GLU A 460 -10.08 8.33 5.49
N THR A 461 -10.36 9.54 5.03
CA THR A 461 -10.33 10.75 5.87
C THR A 461 -11.31 10.65 7.05
N ILE A 462 -12.53 10.17 6.81
CA ILE A 462 -13.56 10.07 7.83
C ILE A 462 -13.30 8.90 8.77
N SER A 463 -12.94 7.75 8.22
CA SER A 463 -12.74 6.52 8.98
C SER A 463 -11.54 6.65 9.92
N GLN A 464 -10.39 7.14 9.45
CA GLN A 464 -9.21 7.36 10.29
C GLN A 464 -9.51 8.31 11.46
N LYS A 465 -10.34 9.34 11.24
CA LYS A 465 -10.59 10.39 12.22
C LYS A 465 -11.71 10.08 13.22
N PHE A 466 -12.79 9.44 12.77
CA PHE A 466 -14.01 9.31 13.56
C PHE A 466 -14.39 7.88 13.91
N TYR A 467 -14.09 6.88 13.09
CA TYR A 467 -14.55 5.51 13.35
C TYR A 467 -13.95 4.89 14.63
N PRO A 468 -12.68 5.15 14.99
CA PRO A 468 -12.15 4.76 16.30
C PRO A 468 -12.92 5.38 17.48
N LEU A 469 -13.41 6.62 17.32
CA LEU A 469 -14.25 7.28 18.31
C LEU A 469 -15.64 6.65 18.37
N PHE A 470 -16.20 6.25 17.22
CA PHE A 470 -17.49 5.54 17.18
C PHE A 470 -17.41 4.17 17.85
N ALA A 471 -16.34 3.40 17.63
CA ALA A 471 -16.10 2.14 18.32
C ALA A 471 -16.04 2.33 19.86
N LEU A 472 -15.35 3.37 20.33
CA LEU A 472 -15.33 3.72 21.75
C LEU A 472 -16.74 4.11 22.25
N ARG A 473 -17.40 5.03 21.55
CA ARG A 473 -18.72 5.57 21.91
C ARG A 473 -19.76 4.46 22.01
N GLU A 474 -19.84 3.60 21.01
CA GLU A 474 -20.80 2.51 20.95
C GLU A 474 -20.70 1.59 22.18
N ASN A 475 -19.47 1.22 22.55
CA ASN A 475 -19.24 0.36 23.71
C ASN A 475 -19.51 1.07 25.04
N LEU A 476 -19.19 2.37 25.15
CA LEU A 476 -19.57 3.17 26.32
C LEU A 476 -21.09 3.29 26.47
N VAL A 477 -21.83 3.49 25.37
CA VAL A 477 -23.30 3.57 25.38
C VAL A 477 -23.92 2.22 25.75
N LYS A 478 -23.48 1.13 25.11
CA LYS A 478 -24.05 -0.22 25.33
C LYS A 478 -23.72 -0.78 26.71
N PHE A 479 -22.48 -0.61 27.18
CA PHE A 479 -21.99 -1.29 28.40
C PHE A 479 -21.71 -0.36 29.58
N GLY A 480 -21.82 0.96 29.42
CA GLY A 480 -21.46 1.91 30.46
C GLY A 480 -22.28 1.79 31.76
N ALA A 481 -23.60 1.61 31.64
CA ALA A 481 -24.46 1.40 32.80
C ALA A 481 -24.12 0.10 33.53
N PHE A 482 -23.87 -0.98 32.78
CA PHE A 482 -23.44 -2.27 33.33
C PHE A 482 -22.09 -2.16 34.04
N ALA A 483 -21.10 -1.51 33.42
CA ALA A 483 -19.78 -1.30 34.01
C ALA A 483 -19.86 -0.49 35.31
N THR A 484 -20.71 0.54 35.35
CA THR A 484 -20.97 1.34 36.56
C THR A 484 -21.57 0.48 37.69
N LEU A 485 -22.51 -0.40 37.36
CA LEU A 485 -23.08 -1.36 38.31
C LEU A 485 -22.03 -2.36 38.81
N CYS A 486 -21.15 -2.85 37.92
CA CYS A 486 -20.06 -3.73 38.28
C CYS A 486 -19.04 -3.05 39.23
N VAL A 487 -18.74 -1.76 39.00
CA VAL A 487 -17.95 -0.95 39.95
C VAL A 487 -18.63 -0.91 41.32
N PHE A 488 -19.93 -0.60 41.37
CA PHE A 488 -20.67 -0.60 42.63
C PHE A 488 -20.59 -1.96 43.34
N ALA A 489 -20.83 -3.06 42.61
CA ALA A 489 -20.81 -4.42 43.14
C ALA A 489 -19.43 -4.79 43.69
N ALA A 490 -18.34 -4.44 42.99
CA ALA A 490 -16.97 -4.68 43.45
C ALA A 490 -16.66 -3.95 44.77
N TYR A 491 -17.10 -2.69 44.90
CA TYR A 491 -16.96 -1.93 46.13
C TYR A 491 -17.83 -2.45 47.27
N ALA A 492 -19.07 -2.84 46.98
CA ALA A 492 -19.97 -3.42 47.97
C ALA A 492 -19.41 -4.75 48.53
N LEU A 493 -18.85 -5.59 47.66
CA LEU A 493 -18.16 -6.82 48.05
C LEU A 493 -16.91 -6.54 48.88
N THR A 494 -16.15 -5.50 48.56
CA THR A 494 -15.00 -5.08 49.39
C THR A 494 -15.44 -4.77 50.83
N ILE A 495 -16.54 -4.00 50.99
CA ILE A 495 -17.11 -3.68 52.31
C ILE A 495 -17.56 -4.95 53.03
N TYR A 496 -18.23 -5.87 52.32
CA TYR A 496 -18.66 -7.15 52.86
C TYR A 496 -17.49 -8.00 53.34
N ILE A 497 -16.46 -8.18 52.52
CA ILE A 497 -15.25 -8.95 52.82
C ILE A 497 -14.60 -8.42 54.10
N ASP A 498 -14.38 -7.11 54.19
CA ASP A 498 -13.78 -6.51 55.39
C ASP A 498 -14.61 -6.74 56.65
N LYS A 499 -15.96 -6.67 56.54
CA LYS A 499 -16.88 -6.97 57.66
C LYS A 499 -16.80 -8.43 58.10
N GLN A 500 -16.54 -9.37 57.18
CA GLN A 500 -16.33 -10.78 57.54
C GLN A 500 -14.94 -11.02 58.13
N TYR A 501 -13.92 -10.30 57.66
CA TYR A 501 -12.58 -10.33 58.24
C TYR A 501 -12.54 -9.81 59.68
N SER A 502 -13.22 -8.70 59.99
CA SER A 502 -13.29 -8.20 61.36
C SER A 502 -13.97 -9.20 62.32
N LYS A 503 -14.98 -9.94 61.84
CA LYS A 503 -15.61 -11.03 62.61
C LYS A 503 -14.68 -12.23 62.82
N LEU A 504 -13.76 -12.51 61.89
CA LEU A 504 -12.74 -13.54 62.04
C LEU A 504 -11.69 -13.13 63.08
N THR A 505 -11.21 -11.87 63.04
CA THR A 505 -10.19 -11.39 63.98
C THR A 505 -10.73 -11.26 65.40
N LEU A 506 -11.96 -10.77 65.58
CA LEU A 506 -12.64 -10.74 66.88
C LEU A 506 -12.83 -12.15 67.47
N LYS A 507 -13.19 -13.15 66.66
CA LYS A 507 -13.33 -14.54 67.12
C LYS A 507 -12.01 -15.27 67.33
N ALA A 508 -10.91 -14.78 66.76
CA ALA A 508 -9.57 -15.33 66.98
C ALA A 508 -8.87 -14.71 68.21
N GLY A 509 -9.21 -13.46 68.57
CA GLY A 509 -8.71 -12.77 69.77
C GLY A 509 -9.52 -13.01 71.05
N VAL A 510 -10.66 -13.69 70.96
CA VAL A 510 -11.36 -14.27 72.12
C VAL A 510 -10.87 -15.72 72.24
N LYS A 511 -9.69 -15.89 72.84
CA LYS A 511 -9.21 -17.17 73.34
C LYS A 511 -8.44 -16.95 74.62
#